data_AF-A0A1H7NYR6-F1
#
_entry.id   AF-A0A1H7NYR6-F1
#
_cell.length_a   1.000
_cell.length_b   1.000
_cell.length_c   1.000
_cell.angle_alpha   90.00
_cell.angle_beta   90.00
_cell.angle_gamma   90.00
#
_symmetry.space_group_name_H-M   'P 1'
#
loop_
_entity.id
_entity.type
_entity.pdbx_description
1 polymer ?
#
loop_
_entity_poly.entity_id
_entity_poly.type
_entity_poly.pdbx_seq_one_letter_code
_entity_poly.pdbx_strand_id
1 'polypeptide(L)'
;MQRATEATKDCFDAAIRIRSSDAAAIPPPEVMHHRLRGVVDEMLRRAAVLGFSHQDAQDMAYALVALLDEVTLSRPEPYRSFWMTNQLQLQYFNENVAGDGFFYRLQAIRKDPHRFEVLQVYYLCMLFGFQGRYRIRGGELELMTLIDSVQKDLERAKPFDFDVLSPHGERPTESLLAGKRKLSPMVISLGAMVLALTVYGGLQLSMDSTVSTVMNEIKLHMATHTGETR
;
A
#
# COMPACT_ATOMS: atom_id res chain seq x y z
N MET A 1 5.02 -20.40 -9.26
CA MET A 1 5.22 -19.07 -8.67
C MET A 1 6.22 -18.27 -9.49
N GLN A 2 7.49 -18.67 -9.57
CA GLN A 2 8.48 -17.95 -10.39
C GLN A 2 8.07 -17.86 -11.88
N ARG A 3 7.47 -18.90 -12.48
CA ARG A 3 7.09 -18.91 -13.91
C ARG A 3 6.12 -17.80 -14.30
N ALA A 4 4.99 -17.64 -13.61
CA ALA A 4 4.03 -16.57 -13.94
C ALA A 4 4.63 -15.18 -13.72
N THR A 5 5.39 -14.99 -12.63
CA THR A 5 6.09 -13.72 -12.38
C THR A 5 7.14 -13.43 -13.45
N GLU A 6 7.95 -14.42 -13.85
CA GLU A 6 8.96 -14.32 -14.90
C GLU A 6 8.35 -13.93 -16.25
N ALA A 7 7.21 -14.53 -16.59
CA ALA A 7 6.47 -14.21 -17.81
C ALA A 7 5.98 -12.76 -17.80
N THR A 8 5.39 -12.32 -16.68
CA THR A 8 4.58 -11.10 -16.63
C THR A 8 5.31 -9.86 -16.10
N LYS A 9 6.53 -10.01 -15.56
CA LYS A 9 7.33 -8.94 -14.95
C LYS A 9 7.41 -7.69 -15.83
N ASP A 10 7.73 -7.84 -17.10
CA ASP A 10 7.94 -6.71 -18.01
C ASP A 10 6.66 -5.89 -18.23
N CYS A 11 5.49 -6.56 -18.23
CA CYS A 11 4.19 -5.90 -18.31
C CYS A 11 3.92 -5.06 -17.05
N PHE A 12 4.19 -5.61 -15.87
CA PHE A 12 4.05 -4.86 -14.61
C PHE A 12 5.05 -3.71 -14.50
N ASP A 13 6.30 -3.91 -14.91
CA ASP A 13 7.31 -2.86 -14.96
C ASP A 13 6.89 -1.74 -15.93
N ALA A 14 6.27 -2.09 -17.06
CA ALA A 14 5.71 -1.11 -17.99
C ALA A 14 4.55 -0.33 -17.35
N ALA A 15 3.63 -1.00 -16.65
CA ALA A 15 2.54 -0.35 -15.92
C ALA A 15 3.06 0.62 -14.84
N ILE A 16 4.08 0.22 -14.07
CA ILE A 16 4.74 1.08 -13.08
C ILE A 16 5.34 2.31 -13.75
N ARG A 17 6.11 2.12 -14.83
CA ARG A 17 6.72 3.22 -15.58
C ARG A 17 5.67 4.20 -16.09
N ILE A 18 4.58 3.70 -16.67
CA ILE A 18 3.48 4.56 -17.13
C ILE A 18 2.84 5.28 -15.94
N ARG A 19 2.81 4.74 -14.72
CA ARG A 19 2.27 5.46 -13.57
C ARG A 19 3.24 6.50 -12.98
N SER A 20 4.53 6.20 -12.95
CA SER A 20 5.54 7.01 -12.25
C SER A 20 6.17 8.11 -13.11
N SER A 21 6.10 8.04 -14.44
CA SER A 21 6.78 9.03 -15.29
C SER A 21 6.12 10.41 -15.22
N ASP A 22 6.93 11.45 -15.10
CA ASP A 22 6.47 12.83 -15.30
C ASP A 22 6.10 13.06 -16.77
N ALA A 23 5.09 13.89 -17.02
CA ALA A 23 4.52 14.12 -18.36
C ALA A 23 5.57 14.54 -19.41
N ALA A 24 6.66 15.20 -18.99
CA ALA A 24 7.73 15.65 -19.88
C ALA A 24 8.73 14.54 -20.30
N ALA A 25 8.79 13.42 -19.58
CA ALA A 25 9.73 12.31 -19.82
C ALA A 25 9.07 11.12 -20.55
N ILE A 26 7.78 11.22 -20.88
CA ILE A 26 7.04 10.15 -21.54
C ILE A 26 7.24 10.28 -23.06
N PRO A 27 7.58 9.19 -23.78
CA PRO A 27 7.63 9.21 -25.25
C PRO A 27 6.27 9.62 -25.86
N PRO A 28 6.19 9.86 -27.18
CA PRO A 28 4.91 10.04 -27.86
C PRO A 28 3.99 8.81 -27.70
N PRO A 29 2.65 9.00 -27.68
CA PRO A 29 1.69 7.91 -27.49
C PRO A 29 1.86 6.73 -28.45
N GLU A 30 2.20 6.99 -29.72
CA GLU A 30 2.42 5.99 -30.76
C GLU A 30 3.61 5.08 -30.42
N VAL A 31 4.69 5.70 -29.93
CA VAL A 31 5.92 5.00 -29.53
C VAL A 31 5.66 4.17 -28.28
N MET A 32 4.92 4.71 -27.30
CA MET A 32 4.53 3.95 -26.11
C MET A 32 3.65 2.76 -26.49
N HIS A 33 2.68 2.97 -27.38
CA HIS A 33 1.79 1.94 -27.86
C HIS A 33 2.55 0.79 -28.53
N HIS A 34 3.48 1.11 -29.44
CA HIS A 34 4.34 0.10 -30.06
C HIS A 34 5.18 -0.65 -29.03
N ARG A 35 5.73 0.04 -28.02
CA ARG A 35 6.50 -0.59 -26.92
C ARG A 35 5.63 -1.54 -26.10
N LEU A 36 4.43 -1.13 -25.71
CA LEU A 36 3.53 -1.98 -24.93
C LEU A 36 3.09 -3.21 -25.71
N ARG A 37 2.88 -3.09 -27.02
CA ARG A 37 2.65 -4.26 -27.86
C ARG A 37 3.81 -5.25 -27.82
N GLY A 38 5.04 -4.75 -28.02
CA GLY A 38 6.23 -5.60 -27.94
C GLY A 38 6.38 -6.30 -26.59
N VAL A 39 6.02 -5.63 -25.49
CA VAL A 39 6.03 -6.21 -24.14
C VAL A 39 4.98 -7.32 -23.98
N VAL A 40 3.77 -7.13 -24.50
CA VAL A 40 2.71 -8.15 -24.47
C VAL A 40 3.07 -9.35 -25.35
N ASP A 41 3.58 -9.11 -26.57
CA ASP A 41 4.01 -10.16 -27.49
C ASP A 41 5.17 -11.00 -26.91
N GLU A 42 6.12 -10.33 -26.25
CA GLU A 42 7.21 -10.99 -25.54
C GLU A 42 6.69 -11.80 -24.35
N MET A 43 5.74 -11.27 -23.56
CA MET A 43 5.13 -12.01 -22.47
C MET A 43 4.45 -13.30 -22.96
N LEU A 44 3.68 -13.23 -24.05
CA LEU A 44 3.05 -14.40 -24.67
C LEU A 44 4.08 -15.44 -25.11
N ARG A 45 5.19 -15.01 -25.74
CA ARG A 45 6.28 -15.91 -26.12
C ARG A 45 6.94 -16.55 -24.89
N ARG A 46 7.23 -15.76 -23.86
CA ARG A 46 7.81 -16.24 -22.60
C ARG A 46 6.88 -17.24 -21.91
N ALA A 47 5.58 -16.97 -21.86
CA ALA A 47 4.60 -17.88 -21.28
C ALA A 47 4.61 -19.25 -21.99
N ALA A 48 4.69 -19.26 -23.33
CA ALA A 48 4.80 -20.50 -24.10
C ALA A 48 6.09 -21.28 -23.78
N VAL A 49 7.25 -20.60 -23.74
CA VAL A 49 8.54 -21.21 -23.39
C VAL A 49 8.53 -21.77 -21.96
N LEU A 50 7.88 -21.06 -21.04
CA LEU A 50 7.75 -21.48 -19.66
C LEU A 50 6.76 -22.64 -19.51
N GLY A 51 6.01 -23.03 -20.55
CA GLY A 51 5.12 -24.19 -20.56
C GLY A 51 3.68 -23.89 -20.11
N PHE A 52 3.21 -22.65 -20.22
CA PHE A 52 1.80 -22.34 -20.06
C PHE A 52 1.01 -22.84 -21.28
N SER A 53 -0.24 -23.28 -21.04
CA SER A 53 -1.14 -23.57 -22.16
C SER A 53 -1.43 -22.27 -22.94
N HIS A 54 -1.80 -22.41 -24.21
CA HIS A 54 -2.18 -21.23 -25.01
C HIS A 54 -3.30 -20.43 -24.33
N GLN A 55 -4.30 -21.12 -23.76
CA GLN A 55 -5.40 -20.49 -23.04
C GLN A 55 -4.93 -19.74 -21.79
N ASP A 56 -4.00 -20.30 -21.01
CA ASP A 56 -3.46 -19.63 -19.82
C ASP A 56 -2.65 -18.39 -20.20
N ALA A 57 -1.82 -18.48 -21.25
CA ALA A 57 -1.09 -17.34 -21.77
C ALA A 57 -2.02 -16.22 -22.24
N GLN A 58 -3.11 -16.56 -22.94
CA GLN A 58 -4.12 -15.60 -23.38
C GLN A 58 -4.89 -14.97 -22.22
N ASP A 59 -5.28 -15.75 -21.21
CA ASP A 59 -5.97 -15.20 -20.03
C ASP A 59 -5.05 -14.29 -19.19
N MET A 60 -3.76 -14.63 -19.04
CA MET A 60 -2.78 -13.73 -18.44
C MET A 60 -2.60 -12.45 -19.25
N ALA A 61 -2.51 -12.55 -20.58
CA ALA A 61 -2.40 -11.40 -21.47
C ALA A 61 -3.63 -10.50 -21.38
N TYR A 62 -4.82 -11.09 -21.29
CA TYR A 62 -6.06 -10.37 -21.15
C TYR A 62 -6.07 -9.48 -19.90
N ALA A 63 -5.67 -10.04 -18.75
CA ALA A 63 -5.59 -9.29 -17.50
C ALA A 63 -4.58 -8.13 -17.57
N LEU A 64 -3.42 -8.36 -18.20
CA LEU A 64 -2.35 -7.37 -18.31
C LEU A 64 -2.69 -6.28 -19.32
N VAL A 65 -3.28 -6.64 -20.46
CA VAL A 65 -3.77 -5.70 -21.47
C VAL A 65 -4.83 -4.78 -20.88
N ALA A 66 -5.79 -5.33 -20.14
CA ALA A 66 -6.81 -4.52 -19.45
C ALA A 66 -6.19 -3.53 -18.45
N LEU A 67 -5.20 -3.97 -17.66
CA LEU A 67 -4.44 -3.10 -16.75
C LEU A 67 -3.67 -2.00 -17.50
N LEU A 68 -2.94 -2.36 -18.56
CA LEU A 68 -2.13 -1.41 -19.33
C LEU A 68 -3.00 -0.37 -20.02
N ASP A 69 -4.13 -0.77 -20.61
CA ASP A 69 -5.08 0.15 -21.21
C ASP A 69 -5.65 1.12 -20.17
N GLU A 70 -6.04 0.62 -19.01
CA GLU A 70 -6.62 1.42 -17.93
C GLU A 70 -5.61 2.43 -17.35
N VAL A 71 -4.39 1.99 -17.09
CA VAL A 71 -3.30 2.85 -16.60
C VAL A 71 -2.96 3.90 -17.66
N THR A 72 -2.97 3.56 -18.95
CA THR A 72 -2.66 4.52 -20.01
C THR A 72 -3.79 5.52 -20.24
N LEU A 73 -5.05 5.09 -20.18
CA LEU A 73 -6.22 5.97 -20.28
C LEU A 73 -6.36 6.94 -19.09
N SER A 74 -5.70 6.66 -17.97
CA SER A 74 -5.65 7.58 -16.82
C SER A 74 -4.74 8.79 -17.04
N ARG A 75 -3.90 8.78 -18.11
CA ARG A 75 -3.00 9.89 -18.43
C ARG A 75 -3.73 11.05 -19.11
N PRO A 76 -3.27 12.30 -18.92
CA PRO A 76 -3.80 13.46 -19.64
C PRO A 76 -3.44 13.41 -21.14
N GLU A 77 -3.92 14.39 -21.90
CA GLU A 77 -3.56 14.54 -23.31
C GLU A 77 -2.05 14.69 -23.51
N PRO A 78 -1.49 14.19 -24.64
CA PRO A 78 -2.16 13.59 -25.80
C PRO A 78 -2.44 12.07 -25.68
N TYR A 79 -2.13 11.46 -24.53
CA TYR A 79 -2.24 10.00 -24.37
C TYR A 79 -3.67 9.51 -24.45
N ARG A 80 -4.59 10.18 -23.75
CA ARG A 80 -5.98 9.76 -23.64
C ARG A 80 -6.67 9.70 -25.01
N SER A 81 -6.55 10.76 -25.83
CA SER A 81 -7.17 10.81 -27.16
C SER A 81 -6.64 9.73 -28.10
N PHE A 82 -5.31 9.55 -28.18
CA PHE A 82 -4.71 8.49 -28.97
C PHE A 82 -5.16 7.10 -28.52
N TRP A 83 -5.17 6.85 -27.21
CA TRP A 83 -5.45 5.53 -26.66
C TRP A 83 -6.92 5.14 -26.78
N MET A 84 -7.85 6.09 -26.78
CA MET A 84 -9.29 5.80 -26.96
C MET A 84 -9.61 5.07 -28.26
N THR A 85 -8.84 5.29 -29.33
CA THR A 85 -9.03 4.62 -30.64
C THR A 85 -8.02 3.50 -30.91
N ASN A 86 -6.96 3.41 -30.10
CA ASN A 86 -5.85 2.45 -30.28
C ASN A 86 -5.64 1.57 -29.04
N GLN A 87 -6.71 1.15 -28.38
CA GLN A 87 -6.60 0.31 -27.19
C GLN A 87 -5.99 -1.05 -27.53
N LEU A 88 -5.18 -1.59 -26.61
CA LEU A 88 -4.56 -2.90 -26.79
C LEU A 88 -5.63 -4.01 -26.76
N GLN A 89 -6.68 -3.87 -25.93
CA GLN A 89 -7.80 -4.82 -25.90
C GLN A 89 -8.48 -5.00 -27.26
N LEU A 90 -8.57 -3.93 -28.06
CA LEU A 90 -9.15 -4.00 -29.40
C LEU A 90 -8.24 -4.78 -30.36
N GLN A 91 -6.92 -4.67 -30.21
CA GLN A 91 -5.96 -5.32 -31.09
C GLN A 91 -5.76 -6.79 -30.77
N TYR A 92 -5.72 -7.16 -29.48
CA TYR A 92 -5.47 -8.53 -29.06
C TYR A 92 -6.74 -9.37 -28.96
N PHE A 93 -7.86 -8.76 -28.55
CA PHE A 93 -9.09 -9.49 -28.22
C PHE A 93 -10.31 -9.00 -29.01
N ASN A 94 -10.16 -7.98 -29.86
CA ASN A 94 -11.24 -7.41 -30.67
C ASN A 94 -12.45 -6.98 -29.83
N GLU A 95 -12.19 -6.42 -28.64
CA GLU A 95 -13.21 -5.93 -27.71
C GLU A 95 -12.79 -4.61 -27.07
N ASN A 96 -13.76 -3.87 -26.54
CA ASN A 96 -13.56 -2.60 -25.82
C ASN A 96 -14.14 -2.64 -24.39
N VAL A 97 -14.52 -3.83 -23.91
CA VAL A 97 -15.20 -4.07 -22.62
C VAL A 97 -14.38 -4.92 -21.65
N ALA A 98 -13.05 -4.93 -21.78
CA ALA A 98 -12.19 -5.74 -20.92
C ALA A 98 -12.28 -5.37 -19.43
N GLY A 99 -12.73 -4.16 -19.11
CA GLY A 99 -13.04 -3.75 -17.73
C GLY A 99 -14.12 -4.61 -17.05
N ASP A 100 -15.08 -5.15 -17.82
CA ASP A 100 -16.09 -6.11 -17.34
C ASP A 100 -15.63 -7.55 -17.57
N GLY A 101 -15.07 -7.84 -18.75
CA GLY A 101 -14.63 -9.18 -19.12
C GLY A 101 -13.50 -9.72 -18.25
N PHE A 102 -12.69 -8.85 -17.65
CA PHE A 102 -11.69 -9.21 -16.65
C PHE A 102 -12.33 -9.99 -15.50
N PHE A 103 -13.40 -9.46 -14.92
CA PHE A 103 -14.06 -10.09 -13.77
C PHE A 103 -14.86 -11.34 -14.18
N TYR A 104 -15.35 -11.40 -15.41
CA TYR A 104 -15.96 -12.60 -15.96
C TYR A 104 -14.95 -13.75 -16.06
N ARG A 105 -13.78 -13.50 -16.66
CA ARG A 105 -12.70 -14.50 -16.76
C ARG A 105 -12.15 -14.88 -15.39
N LEU A 106 -11.99 -13.91 -14.49
CA LEU A 106 -11.58 -14.17 -13.10
C LEU A 106 -12.49 -15.20 -12.42
N GLN A 107 -13.82 -15.08 -12.57
CA GLN A 107 -14.75 -16.05 -11.99
C GLN A 107 -14.61 -17.45 -12.59
N ALA A 108 -14.30 -17.56 -13.88
CA ALA A 108 -14.03 -18.85 -14.52
C ALA A 108 -12.73 -19.48 -14.02
N ILE A 109 -11.65 -18.68 -13.94
CA ILE A 109 -10.34 -19.13 -13.46
C ILE A 109 -10.40 -19.59 -12.00
N ARG A 110 -11.12 -18.88 -11.13
CA ARG A 110 -11.30 -19.23 -9.71
C ARG A 110 -11.94 -20.60 -9.48
N LYS A 111 -12.66 -21.15 -10.47
CA LYS A 111 -13.27 -22.48 -10.37
C LYS A 111 -12.29 -23.62 -10.59
N ASP A 112 -11.11 -23.34 -11.15
CA ASP A 112 -10.08 -24.35 -11.43
C ASP A 112 -8.84 -24.13 -10.55
N PRO A 113 -8.63 -24.97 -9.52
CA PRO A 113 -7.47 -24.90 -8.64
C PRO A 113 -6.12 -25.05 -9.37
N HIS A 114 -6.08 -25.69 -10.54
CA HIS A 114 -4.84 -25.89 -11.29
C HIS A 114 -4.36 -24.61 -11.97
N ARG A 115 -5.25 -23.63 -12.15
CA ARG A 115 -4.96 -22.34 -12.81
C ARG A 115 -4.54 -21.26 -11.82
N PHE A 116 -4.02 -21.64 -10.65
CA PHE A 116 -3.62 -20.71 -9.60
C PHE A 116 -2.55 -19.70 -10.06
N GLU A 117 -1.64 -20.08 -10.97
CA GLU A 117 -0.64 -19.18 -11.53
C GLU A 117 -1.29 -18.06 -12.38
N VAL A 118 -2.36 -18.37 -13.12
CA VAL A 118 -3.14 -17.37 -13.87
C VAL A 118 -3.97 -16.51 -12.90
N LEU A 119 -4.60 -17.14 -11.90
CA LEU A 119 -5.34 -16.43 -10.85
C LEU A 119 -4.45 -15.40 -10.14
N GLN A 120 -3.17 -15.74 -9.91
CA GLN A 120 -2.18 -14.86 -9.31
C GLN A 120 -1.94 -13.61 -10.17
N VAL A 121 -1.89 -13.74 -11.50
CA VAL A 121 -1.74 -12.57 -12.40
C VAL A 121 -2.94 -11.63 -12.29
N TYR A 122 -4.16 -12.17 -12.25
CA TYR A 122 -5.37 -11.36 -12.03
C TYR A 122 -5.35 -10.67 -10.67
N TYR A 123 -4.96 -11.39 -9.62
CA TYR A 123 -4.81 -10.82 -8.28
C TYR A 123 -3.80 -9.67 -8.27
N LEU A 124 -2.63 -9.87 -8.88
CA LEU A 124 -1.61 -8.82 -9.03
C LEU A 124 -2.17 -7.62 -9.80
N CYS A 125 -2.87 -7.80 -10.93
CA CYS A 125 -3.47 -6.68 -11.65
C CYS A 125 -4.38 -5.81 -10.76
N MET A 126 -5.20 -6.42 -9.89
CA MET A 126 -6.03 -5.68 -8.93
C MET A 126 -5.18 -4.93 -7.89
N LEU A 127 -4.14 -5.56 -7.34
CA LEU A 127 -3.20 -4.90 -6.43
C LEU A 127 -2.43 -3.75 -7.08
N PHE A 128 -2.18 -3.84 -8.38
CA PHE A 128 -1.58 -2.77 -9.18
C PHE A 128 -2.54 -1.63 -9.49
N GLY A 129 -3.79 -1.68 -8.98
CA GLY A 129 -4.77 -0.61 -9.08
C GLY A 129 -5.79 -0.81 -10.20
N PHE A 130 -5.88 -2.00 -10.79
CA PHE A 130 -6.94 -2.29 -11.76
C PHE A 130 -8.31 -2.27 -11.06
N GLN A 131 -9.22 -1.44 -11.54
CA GLN A 131 -10.57 -1.32 -11.01
C GLN A 131 -11.62 -1.82 -12.01
N GLY A 132 -11.39 -1.66 -13.32
CA GLY A 132 -12.35 -2.00 -14.37
C GLY A 132 -13.76 -1.46 -14.08
N ARG A 133 -14.75 -2.36 -14.12
CA ARG A 133 -16.17 -2.03 -13.85
C ARG A 133 -16.46 -1.40 -12.49
N TYR A 134 -15.60 -1.62 -11.49
CA TYR A 134 -15.81 -1.10 -10.13
C TYR A 134 -15.56 0.41 -10.03
N ARG A 135 -14.79 0.99 -10.96
CA ARG A 135 -14.58 2.46 -11.03
C ARG A 135 -15.86 3.23 -11.26
N ILE A 136 -16.68 2.77 -12.21
CA ILE A 136 -17.88 3.50 -12.65
C ILE A 136 -18.99 3.41 -11.60
N ARG A 137 -19.05 2.29 -10.86
CA ARG A 137 -20.12 2.00 -9.91
C ARG A 137 -19.85 2.51 -8.48
N GLY A 138 -18.69 3.13 -8.23
CA GLY A 138 -18.25 3.47 -6.87
C GLY A 138 -18.03 2.21 -6.01
N GLY A 139 -17.73 1.07 -6.63
CA GLY A 139 -17.65 -0.23 -6.00
C GLY A 139 -16.29 -0.54 -5.39
N GLU A 140 -15.59 0.46 -4.84
CA GLU A 140 -14.25 0.28 -4.27
C GLU A 140 -14.26 -0.72 -3.10
N LEU A 141 -15.29 -0.67 -2.25
CA LEU A 141 -15.48 -1.65 -1.18
C LEU A 141 -15.71 -3.06 -1.72
N GLU A 142 -16.51 -3.20 -2.78
CA GLU A 142 -16.75 -4.49 -3.44
C GLU A 142 -15.46 -5.04 -4.06
N LEU A 143 -14.65 -4.18 -4.69
CA LEU A 143 -13.35 -4.55 -5.21
C LEU A 143 -12.40 -5.02 -4.10
N MET A 144 -12.34 -4.31 -2.97
CA MET A 144 -11.53 -4.71 -1.81
C MET A 144 -11.96 -6.09 -1.28
N THR A 145 -13.26 -6.30 -1.07
CA THR A 145 -13.77 -7.62 -0.63
C THR A 145 -13.50 -8.73 -1.65
N LEU A 146 -13.52 -8.43 -2.94
CA LEU A 146 -13.15 -9.37 -3.98
C LEU A 146 -11.65 -9.73 -3.91
N ILE A 147 -10.77 -8.73 -3.76
CA ILE A 147 -9.32 -8.92 -3.58
C ILE A 147 -9.05 -9.85 -2.39
N ASP A 148 -9.66 -9.58 -1.23
CA ASP A 148 -9.53 -10.42 -0.04
C ASP A 148 -9.99 -11.86 -0.29
N SER A 149 -11.09 -12.04 -1.04
CA SER A 149 -11.61 -13.36 -1.38
C SER A 149 -10.66 -14.13 -2.30
N VAL A 150 -10.05 -13.46 -3.27
CA VAL A 150 -9.10 -14.06 -4.23
C VAL A 150 -7.79 -14.39 -3.53
N GLN A 151 -7.33 -13.55 -2.60
CA GLN A 151 -6.17 -13.86 -1.77
C GLN A 151 -6.37 -15.17 -0.99
N LYS A 152 -7.53 -15.34 -0.34
CA LYS A 152 -7.87 -16.58 0.38
C LYS A 152 -7.92 -17.79 -0.55
N ASP A 153 -8.39 -17.64 -1.78
CA ASP A 153 -8.39 -18.72 -2.76
C ASP A 153 -6.95 -19.12 -3.16
N LEU A 154 -6.05 -18.13 -3.32
CA LEU A 154 -4.64 -18.39 -3.61
C LEU A 154 -3.93 -19.08 -2.44
N GLU A 155 -4.16 -18.63 -1.20
CA GLU A 155 -3.61 -19.24 0.02
C GLU A 155 -4.06 -20.70 0.19
N ARG A 156 -5.29 -21.02 -0.20
CA ARG A 156 -5.82 -22.40 -0.20
C ARG A 156 -5.22 -23.27 -1.29
N ALA A 157 -5.09 -22.73 -2.51
CA ALA A 157 -4.54 -23.46 -3.64
C ALA A 157 -3.05 -23.80 -3.45
N LYS A 158 -2.32 -22.92 -2.76
CA LYS A 158 -0.95 -23.16 -2.32
C LYS A 158 -0.67 -22.28 -1.11
N PRO A 159 -0.27 -22.83 0.06
CA PRO A 159 0.14 -22.02 1.19
C PRO A 159 1.20 -21.02 0.71
N PHE A 160 0.90 -19.73 0.84
CA PHE A 160 1.89 -18.69 0.56
C PHE A 160 3.06 -18.92 1.52
N ASP A 161 4.20 -19.35 0.99
CA ASP A 161 5.44 -19.45 1.74
C ASP A 161 5.99 -18.02 1.91
N PHE A 162 5.45 -17.28 2.87
CA PHE A 162 5.90 -15.93 3.21
C PHE A 162 7.35 -15.91 3.71
N ASP A 163 7.93 -17.06 4.03
CA ASP A 163 9.30 -17.19 4.55
C ASP A 163 10.39 -16.76 3.56
N VAL A 164 10.08 -16.61 2.26
CA VAL A 164 11.11 -16.37 1.22
C VAL A 164 10.86 -15.12 0.38
N LEU A 165 9.87 -14.28 0.70
CA LEU A 165 9.62 -13.06 -0.10
C LEU A 165 10.76 -12.04 -0.01
N SER A 166 11.64 -12.16 0.99
CA SER A 166 13.01 -11.64 0.95
C SER A 166 13.84 -12.33 2.04
N PRO A 167 14.90 -13.09 1.71
CA PRO A 167 15.86 -13.58 2.71
C PRO A 167 16.52 -12.44 3.50
N HIS A 168 16.47 -11.22 2.96
CA HIS A 168 16.91 -9.96 3.58
C HIS A 168 15.73 -8.99 3.72
N GLY A 169 14.55 -9.51 4.11
CA GLY A 169 13.32 -8.73 4.30
C GLY A 169 13.35 -7.82 5.52
N GLU A 170 14.51 -7.62 6.13
CA GLU A 170 14.73 -6.49 7.02
C GLU A 170 14.50 -5.23 6.21
N ARG A 171 13.36 -4.59 6.51
CA ARG A 171 13.06 -3.24 6.05
C ARG A 171 14.30 -2.39 6.32
N PRO A 172 14.89 -1.70 5.33
CA PRO A 172 15.73 -0.57 5.63
C PRO A 172 14.91 0.31 6.57
N THR A 173 15.49 0.69 7.70
CA THR A 173 14.90 1.64 8.67
C THR A 173 14.84 3.03 8.05
N GLU A 174 14.19 3.17 6.91
CA GLU A 174 13.84 4.45 6.30
C GLU A 174 12.34 4.65 6.54
N SER A 175 12.09 5.40 7.60
CA SER A 175 10.81 5.97 7.97
C SER A 175 10.29 6.91 6.86
N LEU A 176 9.72 6.36 5.79
CA LEU A 176 9.00 7.13 4.76
C LEU A 176 7.52 7.37 5.09
N LEU A 177 7.10 6.97 6.28
CA LEU A 177 5.91 7.49 6.94
C LEU A 177 6.31 7.80 8.37
N ALA A 178 6.60 9.07 8.65
CA ALA A 178 6.39 9.64 9.97
C ALA A 178 4.87 9.60 10.29
N GLY A 179 4.32 8.39 10.39
CA GLY A 179 3.08 8.14 11.09
C GLY A 179 3.36 8.52 12.52
N LYS A 180 2.91 9.72 12.91
CA LYS A 180 2.91 10.17 14.30
C LYS A 180 2.36 9.00 15.12
N ARG A 181 3.23 8.32 15.87
CA ARG A 181 2.81 7.41 16.94
C ARG A 181 1.91 8.25 17.82
N LYS A 182 0.59 8.10 17.67
CA LYS A 182 -0.36 8.68 18.61
C LYS A 182 -0.03 8.04 19.94
N LEU A 183 0.71 8.76 20.78
CA LEU A 183 0.85 8.41 22.19
C LEU A 183 -0.57 8.20 22.71
N SER A 184 -0.83 6.99 23.21
CA SER A 184 -2.14 6.67 23.79
C SER A 184 -2.48 7.77 24.81
N PRO A 185 -3.69 8.36 24.77
CA PRO A 185 -4.07 9.43 25.70
C PRO A 185 -3.87 9.02 27.18
N MET A 186 -3.84 7.72 27.48
CA MET A 186 -3.52 7.17 28.78
C MET A 186 -2.09 7.45 29.26
N VAL A 187 -1.09 7.44 28.36
CA VAL A 187 0.32 7.68 28.71
C VAL A 187 0.56 9.16 29.01
N ILE A 188 -0.08 10.05 28.24
CA ILE A 188 -0.02 11.50 28.47
C ILE A 188 -0.69 11.85 29.82
N SER A 189 -1.84 11.25 30.11
CA SER A 189 -2.54 11.43 31.39
C SER A 189 -1.69 10.96 32.58
N LEU A 190 -1.02 9.81 32.46
CA LEU A 190 -0.19 9.28 33.53
C LEU A 190 1.04 10.16 33.78
N GLY A 191 1.69 10.63 32.71
CA GLY A 191 2.84 11.55 32.83
C GLY A 191 2.46 12.88 33.49
N ALA A 192 1.32 13.47 33.10
CA ALA A 192 0.83 14.70 33.70
C ALA A 192 0.52 14.53 35.20
N MET A 193 -0.06 13.40 35.59
CA MET A 193 -0.36 13.10 37.00
C MET A 193 0.91 12.95 37.84
N VAL A 194 1.93 12.25 37.34
CA VAL A 194 3.22 12.11 38.04
C VAL A 194 3.91 13.46 38.18
N LEU A 195 3.92 14.27 37.12
CA LEU A 195 4.49 15.62 37.17
C LEU A 195 3.80 16.48 38.24
N ALA A 196 2.47 16.48 38.28
CA ALA A 196 1.69 17.22 39.27
C ALA A 196 2.02 16.79 40.71
N LEU A 197 2.14 15.48 40.97
CA LEU A 197 2.52 14.96 42.28
C LEU A 197 3.94 15.36 42.68
N THR A 198 4.90 15.33 41.75
CA THR A 198 6.29 15.74 42.03
C THR A 198 6.39 17.23 42.35
N VAL A 199 5.69 18.09 41.60
CA VAL A 199 5.64 19.53 41.86
C VAL A 199 4.98 19.82 43.21
N TYR A 200 3.85 19.16 43.50
CA TYR A 200 3.15 19.32 44.77
C TYR A 200 4.01 18.88 45.97
N GLY A 201 4.67 17.72 45.87
CA GLY A 201 5.57 17.22 46.92
C GLY A 201 6.78 18.14 47.14
N GLY A 202 7.38 18.65 46.05
CA GLY A 202 8.48 19.61 46.14
C GLY A 202 8.08 20.93 46.81
N LEU A 203 6.88 21.43 46.50
CA LEU A 203 6.32 22.62 47.14
C LEU A 203 6.10 22.41 48.64
N GLN A 204 5.57 21.26 49.07
CA GLN A 204 5.38 20.97 50.50
C GLN A 204 6.71 20.94 51.27
N LEU A 205 7.73 20.29 50.72
CA LEU A 205 9.05 20.25 51.36
C LEU A 205 9.68 21.65 51.45
N SER A 206 9.51 22.49 50.42
CA SER A 206 9.96 23.88 50.43
C SER A 206 9.18 24.75 51.41
N MET A 207 7.89 24.46 51.63
CA MET A 207 7.08 25.15 52.62
C MET A 207 7.51 24.77 54.04
N ASP A 208 7.76 23.49 54.33
CA ASP A 208 8.22 23.04 55.65
C ASP A 208 9.58 23.67 56.04
N SER A 209 10.51 23.81 55.09
CA SER A 209 11.76 24.51 55.36
C SER A 209 11.53 25.99 55.66
N THR A 210 10.63 26.65 54.92
CA THR A 210 10.35 28.09 55.12
C THR A 210 9.61 28.34 56.44
N VAL A 211 8.63 27.48 56.78
CA VAL A 211 7.88 27.56 58.03
C VAL A 211 8.79 27.32 59.23
N SER A 212 9.69 26.33 59.16
CA SER A 212 10.62 26.06 60.28
C SER A 212 11.67 27.16 60.46
N THR A 213 12.17 27.77 59.38
CA THR A 213 13.07 28.93 59.47
C THR A 213 12.36 30.14 60.10
N VAL A 214 11.16 30.50 59.62
CA VAL A 214 10.39 31.63 60.18
C VAL A 214 9.97 31.36 61.63
N MET A 215 9.58 30.12 61.96
CA MET A 215 9.25 29.73 63.33
C MET A 215 10.46 29.85 64.26
N ASN A 216 11.66 29.47 63.78
CA ASN A 216 12.88 29.64 64.55
C ASN A 216 13.26 31.11 64.71
N GLU A 217 13.10 31.96 63.69
CA GLU A 217 13.31 33.41 63.83
C GLU A 217 12.33 34.04 64.82
N ILE A 218 11.04 33.70 64.76
CA ILE A 218 10.04 34.18 65.72
C ILE A 218 10.36 33.70 67.14
N LYS A 219 10.74 32.43 67.32
CA LYS A 219 11.18 31.91 68.62
C LYS A 219 12.44 32.62 69.12
N LEU A 220 13.39 32.93 68.23
CA LEU A 220 14.61 33.65 68.59
C LEU A 220 14.29 35.08 69.04
N HIS A 221 13.41 35.79 68.33
CA HIS A 221 12.96 37.14 68.71
C HIS A 221 12.12 37.16 69.99
N MET A 222 11.27 36.16 70.20
CA MET A 222 10.51 36.02 71.46
C MET A 222 11.44 35.70 72.64
N ALA A 223 12.48 34.89 72.45
CA ALA A 223 13.48 34.59 73.47
C ALA A 223 14.36 35.81 73.81
N THR A 224 14.69 36.66 72.82
CA THR A 224 15.43 37.90 73.08
C THR A 224 14.59 38.94 73.82
N HIS A 225 13.28 39.04 73.55
CA HIS A 225 12.41 40.00 74.24
C HIS A 225 11.91 39.54 75.63
N THR A 226 11.88 38.23 75.92
CA THR A 226 11.57 37.73 77.29
C THR A 226 12.76 37.74 78.24
N GLY A 227 13.98 38.00 77.74
CA GLY A 227 15.19 38.20 78.55
C GLY A 227 15.39 39.63 79.08
N GLU A 228 14.65 40.62 78.57
CA GLU A 228 14.74 42.03 78.99
C GLU A 228 13.67 42.47 80.00
N THR A 229 12.75 41.58 80.38
CA THR A 229 11.90 41.78 81.57
C THR A 229 12.50 41.04 82.76
N ARG A 230 13.65 41.51 83.25
CA ARG A 230 14.01 41.36 84.66
C ARG A 230 14.91 42.49 85.14
#